data_AF-A0A142X861-F1
#
_entry.id   AF-A0A142X861-F1
#
_cell.length_a   1.000
_cell.length_b   1.000
_cell.length_c   1.000
_cell.angle_alpha   90.00
_cell.angle_beta   90.00
_cell.angle_gamma   90.00
#
_symmetry.space_group_name_H-M   'P 1'
#
loop_
_entity.id
_entity.type
_entity.pdbx_description
1 polymer ?
#
loop_
_entity_poly.entity_id
_entity_poly.type
_entity_poly.pdbx_seq_one_letter_code
_entity_poly.pdbx_strand_id
1 'polypeptide(L)'
;MNCQVVQNQILDLPNPRELTAVMLAHVAECAACQAWAQRAARLESLIEQLPVPPAPAEKKEALIGELLAADPVIRPMVVPASRPGLATIAGQFLLRNATYVGGLAAAVLVVVGIAWYANKPGPHVVVATPEERHPLVEKLVARDIALARAETPAKRLEALGGMADDLASETRGMARIASSAELKELARQYDRVVKDGMVRRAQELPALMPRSEKQKLLDTLATKLETDASEADKLSREAPQDAQPTLKRIADTAREGARELALAREGK
;
A
#
# COMPACT_ATOMS: atom_id res chain seq x y z
N MET A 1 -32.41 -6.48 -3.31
CA MET A 1 -31.17 -5.90 -2.73
C MET A 1 -31.52 -5.27 -1.40
N ASN A 2 -30.60 -5.27 -0.43
CA ASN A 2 -30.81 -4.50 0.81
C ASN A 2 -30.41 -3.03 0.58
N CYS A 3 -30.90 -2.13 1.43
CA CYS A 3 -30.67 -0.69 1.29
C CYS A 3 -29.17 -0.34 1.32
N GLN A 4 -28.38 -1.00 2.16
CA GLN A 4 -26.94 -0.73 2.30
C GLN A 4 -26.20 -0.97 0.98
N VAL A 5 -26.49 -2.07 0.29
CA VAL A 5 -25.86 -2.39 -1.00
C VAL A 5 -26.21 -1.34 -2.05
N VAL A 6 -27.47 -0.90 -2.13
CA VAL A 6 -27.88 0.15 -3.08
C VAL A 6 -27.21 1.48 -2.76
N GLN A 7 -27.13 1.86 -1.48
CA GLN A 7 -26.50 3.10 -1.06
C GLN A 7 -25.00 3.13 -1.39
N ASN A 8 -24.28 2.03 -1.13
CA ASN A 8 -22.86 1.90 -1.48
C ASN A 8 -22.66 1.96 -3.00
N GLN A 9 -23.50 1.24 -3.77
CA GLN A 9 -23.41 1.28 -5.23
C GLN A 9 -23.68 2.67 -5.81
N ILE A 10 -24.58 3.46 -5.21
CA ILE A 10 -24.81 4.86 -5.62
C ILE A 10 -23.54 5.71 -5.44
N LEU A 11 -22.76 5.47 -4.37
CA LEU A 11 -21.52 6.22 -4.10
C LEU A 11 -20.34 5.78 -5.00
N ASP A 12 -20.35 4.53 -5.47
CA ASP A 12 -19.30 4.01 -6.36
C ASP A 12 -19.49 4.40 -7.83
N LEU A 13 -20.63 5.01 -8.18
CA LEU A 13 -20.86 5.49 -9.55
C LEU A 13 -20.00 6.72 -9.85
N PRO A 14 -19.38 6.79 -11.04
CA PRO A 14 -18.73 8.02 -11.52
C PRO A 14 -19.68 9.23 -11.54
N ASN A 15 -20.97 8.96 -11.75
CA ASN A 15 -22.03 9.96 -11.68
C ASN A 15 -23.23 9.37 -10.91
N PRO A 16 -23.52 9.80 -9.67
CA PRO A 16 -24.61 9.26 -8.86
C PRO A 16 -26.01 9.59 -9.43
N ARG A 17 -26.10 10.40 -10.49
CA ARG A 17 -27.34 10.69 -11.22
C ARG A 17 -27.71 9.57 -12.21
N GLU A 18 -26.74 8.73 -12.59
CA GLU A 18 -26.91 7.68 -13.59
C GLU A 18 -27.06 6.29 -12.94
N LEU A 19 -28.24 6.05 -12.38
CA LEU A 19 -28.54 4.78 -11.73
C LEU A 19 -28.78 3.66 -12.75
N THR A 20 -28.23 2.48 -12.50
CA THR A 20 -28.52 1.28 -13.29
C THR A 20 -29.97 0.84 -13.11
N ALA A 21 -30.52 0.09 -14.07
CA ALA A 21 -31.91 -0.39 -14.04
C ALA A 21 -32.25 -1.17 -12.76
N VAL A 22 -31.30 -1.96 -12.24
CA VAL A 22 -31.48 -2.74 -11.02
C VAL A 22 -31.58 -1.84 -9.77
N MET A 23 -30.76 -0.78 -9.70
CA MET A 23 -30.84 0.20 -8.62
C MET A 23 -32.11 1.04 -8.71
N LEU A 24 -32.52 1.45 -9.92
CA LEU A 24 -33.74 2.21 -10.15
C LEU A 24 -34.98 1.48 -9.63
N ALA A 25 -35.09 0.17 -9.88
CA ALA A 25 -36.19 -0.63 -9.37
C ALA A 25 -36.29 -0.58 -7.84
N HIS A 26 -35.17 -0.70 -7.13
CA HIS A 26 -35.17 -0.62 -5.66
C HIS A 26 -35.41 0.81 -5.14
N VAL A 27 -34.78 1.81 -5.75
CA VAL A 27 -34.91 3.22 -5.36
C VAL A 27 -36.36 3.70 -5.55
N ALA A 28 -37.08 3.19 -6.55
CA ALA A 28 -38.49 3.49 -6.77
C ALA A 28 -39.40 2.95 -5.65
N GLU A 29 -39.03 1.85 -5.00
CA GLU A 29 -39.83 1.19 -3.96
C GLU A 29 -39.41 1.56 -2.53
N CYS A 30 -38.23 2.16 -2.35
CA CYS A 30 -37.65 2.44 -1.03
C CYS A 30 -37.39 3.95 -0.81
N ALA A 31 -38.22 4.59 0.02
CA ALA A 31 -38.11 6.02 0.34
C ALA A 31 -36.75 6.43 0.94
N ALA A 32 -36.12 5.57 1.73
CA ALA A 32 -34.79 5.84 2.31
C ALA A 32 -33.70 5.89 1.21
N CYS A 33 -33.74 4.95 0.26
CA CYS A 33 -32.81 4.93 -0.87
C CYS A 33 -33.09 6.05 -1.87
N GLN A 34 -34.35 6.46 -2.03
CA GLN A 34 -34.72 7.65 -2.82
C GLN A 34 -34.11 8.94 -2.23
N ALA A 35 -34.27 9.16 -0.92
CA ALA A 35 -33.67 10.32 -0.24
C ALA A 35 -32.14 10.30 -0.32
N TRP A 36 -31.53 9.12 -0.25
CA TRP A 36 -30.09 8.94 -0.41
C TRP A 36 -29.60 9.31 -1.82
N ALA A 37 -30.25 8.77 -2.86
CA ALA A 37 -29.92 9.05 -4.26
C ALA A 37 -30.03 10.55 -4.57
N GLN A 38 -31.09 11.21 -4.08
CA GLN A 38 -31.26 12.67 -4.21
C GLN A 38 -30.13 13.45 -3.53
N ARG A 39 -29.69 13.01 -2.34
CA ARG A 39 -28.58 13.65 -1.62
C ARG A 39 -27.25 13.49 -2.36
N ALA A 40 -26.96 12.30 -2.87
CA ALA A 40 -25.76 12.05 -3.67
C ALA A 40 -25.75 12.91 -4.95
N ALA A 41 -26.85 12.92 -5.70
CA ALA A 41 -27.00 13.78 -6.88
C ALA A 41 -26.84 15.28 -6.59
N ARG A 42 -27.34 15.74 -5.44
CA ARG A 42 -27.18 17.13 -4.97
C ARG A 42 -25.74 17.46 -4.64
N LEU A 43 -25.01 16.56 -3.96
CA LEU A 43 -23.60 16.77 -3.64
C LEU A 43 -22.76 16.91 -4.91
N GLU A 44 -22.99 16.04 -5.90
CA GLU A 44 -22.30 16.14 -7.19
C GLU A 44 -22.57 17.48 -7.88
N SER A 45 -23.81 17.97 -7.81
CA SER A 45 -24.17 19.29 -8.36
C SER A 45 -23.48 20.45 -7.66
N LEU A 46 -23.26 20.34 -6.35
CA LEU A 46 -22.53 21.35 -5.60
C LEU A 46 -21.03 21.32 -5.94
N ILE A 47 -20.45 20.13 -6.15
CA ILE A 47 -19.05 19.97 -6.55
C ILE A 47 -18.81 20.58 -7.93
N GLU A 48 -19.70 20.34 -8.91
CA GLU A 48 -19.65 20.94 -10.24
C GLU A 48 -19.70 22.49 -10.22
N GLN A 49 -20.35 23.06 -9.19
CA GLN A 49 -20.47 24.52 -9.01
C GLN A 49 -19.29 25.13 -8.26
N LEU A 50 -18.38 24.33 -7.71
CA LEU A 50 -17.22 24.88 -7.03
C LEU A 50 -16.35 25.64 -8.05
N PRO A 51 -15.98 26.90 -7.76
CA PRO A 51 -15.12 27.65 -8.65
C PRO A 51 -13.79 26.94 -8.80
N VAL A 52 -13.46 26.53 -10.02
CA VAL A 52 -12.12 26.02 -10.32
C VAL A 52 -11.15 27.20 -10.19
N PRO A 53 -10.14 27.13 -9.30
CA PRO A 53 -9.18 28.20 -9.18
C PRO A 53 -8.52 28.42 -10.54
N PRO A 54 -8.36 29.69 -10.99
CA PRO A 54 -7.75 29.95 -12.28
C PRO A 54 -6.37 29.30 -12.30
N ALA A 55 -6.11 28.48 -13.32
CA ALA A 55 -4.78 27.94 -13.53
C ALA A 55 -3.80 29.11 -13.72
N PRO A 56 -2.63 29.10 -13.05
CA PRO A 56 -1.60 30.10 -13.32
C PRO A 56 -1.27 30.09 -14.82
N ALA A 57 -1.30 31.24 -15.49
CA ALA A 57 -1.08 31.35 -16.94
C ALA A 57 0.22 30.64 -17.37
N GLU A 58 1.27 30.80 -16.57
CA GLU A 58 2.59 30.21 -16.77
C GLU A 58 2.58 28.68 -16.73
N LYS A 59 1.69 28.05 -15.95
CA LYS A 59 1.64 26.57 -15.84
C LYS A 59 1.05 25.92 -17.07
N LYS A 60 0.10 26.58 -17.75
CA LYS A 60 -0.47 26.05 -19.00
C LYS A 60 0.58 26.08 -20.10
N GLU A 61 1.31 27.18 -20.23
CA GLU A 61 2.40 27.31 -21.20
C GLU A 61 3.55 26.35 -20.88
N ALA A 62 3.93 26.21 -19.61
CA ALA A 62 4.94 25.24 -19.18
C ALA A 62 4.53 23.79 -19.49
N LEU A 63 3.27 23.40 -19.25
CA LEU A 63 2.78 22.06 -19.56
C LEU A 63 2.75 21.79 -21.07
N ILE A 64 2.30 22.77 -21.87
CA ILE A 64 2.32 22.66 -23.34
C ILE A 64 3.78 22.56 -23.82
N GLY A 65 4.68 23.35 -23.26
CA GLY A 65 6.11 23.27 -23.53
C GLY A 65 6.68 21.90 -23.18
N GLU A 66 6.33 21.33 -22.02
CA GLU A 66 6.76 20.00 -21.59
C GLU A 66 6.20 18.90 -22.49
N LEU A 67 4.95 18.99 -22.92
CA LEU A 67 4.33 18.02 -23.84
C LEU A 67 4.91 18.10 -25.26
N LEU A 68 5.31 19.29 -25.71
CA LEU A 68 5.95 19.48 -27.02
C LEU A 68 7.45 19.15 -26.99
N ALA A 69 8.12 19.38 -25.86
CA ALA A 69 9.53 19.06 -25.66
C ALA A 69 9.76 17.59 -25.31
N ALA A 70 8.76 16.92 -24.74
CA ALA A 70 8.73 15.47 -24.66
C ALA A 70 8.59 14.93 -26.09
N ASP A 71 9.73 14.61 -26.70
CA ASP A 71 9.77 13.77 -27.90
C ASP A 71 8.79 12.62 -27.72
N PRO A 72 8.03 12.23 -28.77
CA PRO A 72 7.04 11.18 -28.66
C PRO A 72 7.70 9.98 -28.00
N VAL A 73 7.27 9.69 -26.77
CA VAL A 73 7.78 8.54 -26.02
C VAL A 73 7.16 7.32 -26.69
N ILE A 74 7.73 6.93 -27.82
CA ILE A 74 7.58 5.62 -28.41
C ILE A 74 8.24 4.71 -27.38
N ARG A 75 7.51 4.35 -26.32
CA ARG A 75 7.91 3.23 -25.48
C ARG A 75 7.84 2.04 -26.44
N PRO A 76 8.97 1.42 -26.82
CA PRO A 76 8.88 0.13 -27.49
C PRO A 76 8.12 -0.74 -26.50
N MET A 77 6.87 -1.10 -26.85
CA MET A 77 6.18 -2.16 -26.13
C MET A 77 7.10 -3.36 -26.29
N VAL A 78 7.82 -3.71 -25.22
CA VAL A 78 8.52 -4.98 -25.13
C VAL A 78 7.40 -6.00 -25.15
N VAL A 79 7.10 -6.51 -26.34
CA VAL A 79 6.19 -7.63 -26.52
C VAL A 79 6.81 -8.75 -25.67
N PRO A 80 6.14 -9.22 -24.62
CA PRO A 80 6.69 -10.28 -23.79
C PRO A 80 7.02 -11.45 -24.71
N ALA A 81 8.29 -11.85 -24.74
CA ALA A 81 8.74 -12.98 -25.52
C ALA A 81 7.86 -14.18 -25.18
N SER A 82 7.09 -14.63 -26.17
CA SER A 82 6.20 -15.77 -26.05
C SER A 82 7.07 -16.95 -25.63
N ARG A 83 6.83 -17.52 -24.44
CA ARG A 83 7.45 -18.78 -24.04
C ARG A 83 7.18 -19.80 -25.16
N PRO A 84 8.20 -20.53 -25.67
CA PRO A 84 8.01 -21.49 -26.73
C PRO A 84 7.12 -22.63 -26.22
N GLY A 85 5.83 -22.56 -26.56
CA GLY A 85 4.92 -23.69 -26.46
C GLY A 85 5.31 -24.74 -27.48
N LEU A 86 5.06 -26.01 -27.16
CA LEU A 86 5.35 -27.24 -27.92
C LEU A 86 4.75 -27.32 -29.35
N ALA A 87 4.29 -26.23 -29.94
CA ALA A 87 3.67 -26.17 -31.27
C ALA A 87 4.67 -25.92 -32.43
N THR A 88 5.97 -25.83 -32.16
CA THR A 88 7.01 -25.44 -33.14
C THR A 88 7.50 -26.55 -34.09
N ILE A 89 6.79 -27.68 -34.22
CA ILE A 89 7.17 -28.72 -35.21
C ILE A 89 6.29 -28.69 -36.48
N ALA A 90 5.12 -28.04 -36.47
CA ALA A 90 4.20 -28.08 -37.62
C ALA A 90 4.20 -26.81 -38.51
N GLY A 91 4.87 -25.73 -38.11
CA GLY A 91 4.70 -24.40 -38.75
C GLY A 91 5.63 -24.06 -39.92
N GLN A 92 6.65 -24.87 -40.22
CA GLN A 92 7.69 -24.51 -41.19
C GLN A 92 7.28 -24.65 -42.66
N PHE A 93 6.10 -25.20 -42.97
CA PHE A 93 5.64 -25.39 -44.35
C PHE A 93 4.73 -24.28 -44.91
N LEU A 94 4.29 -23.31 -44.10
CA LEU A 94 3.28 -22.32 -44.52
C LEU A 94 3.82 -20.93 -44.89
N LEU A 95 5.12 -20.68 -44.80
CA LEU A 95 5.71 -19.35 -44.99
C LEU A 95 6.20 -19.01 -46.41
N ARG A 96 5.70 -19.70 -47.45
CA ARG A 96 6.12 -19.38 -48.83
C ARG A 96 5.20 -18.42 -49.60
N ASN A 97 3.99 -18.09 -49.12
CA ASN A 97 3.00 -17.29 -49.88
C ASN A 97 2.18 -16.27 -49.03
N ALA A 98 2.80 -15.47 -48.15
CA ALA A 98 2.06 -14.62 -47.19
C ALA A 98 2.33 -13.10 -47.26
N THR A 99 2.57 -12.54 -48.44
CA THR A 99 2.78 -11.09 -48.60
C THR A 99 1.50 -10.25 -48.74
N TYR A 100 0.30 -10.84 -48.71
CA TYR A 100 -0.94 -10.07 -48.96
C TYR A 100 -2.09 -10.24 -47.94
N VAL A 101 -1.88 -10.88 -46.77
CA VAL A 101 -2.98 -11.12 -45.78
C VAL A 101 -2.66 -10.55 -44.37
N GLY A 102 -1.55 -9.83 -44.20
CA GLY A 102 -1.09 -9.32 -42.89
C GLY A 102 -1.95 -8.21 -42.26
N GLY A 103 -2.80 -7.53 -43.02
CA GLY A 103 -3.57 -6.37 -42.53
C GLY A 103 -4.81 -6.71 -41.70
N LEU A 104 -5.41 -7.89 -41.89
CA LEU A 104 -6.70 -8.24 -41.27
C LEU A 104 -6.54 -8.97 -39.92
N ALA A 105 -5.44 -9.68 -39.70
CA ALA A 105 -5.21 -10.42 -38.45
C ALA A 105 -4.90 -9.50 -37.25
N ALA A 106 -4.26 -8.35 -37.48
CA ALA A 106 -3.95 -7.39 -36.41
C ALA A 106 -5.22 -6.73 -35.83
N ALA A 107 -6.20 -6.41 -36.67
CA ALA A 107 -7.46 -5.80 -36.23
C ALA A 107 -8.28 -6.75 -35.33
N VAL A 108 -8.30 -8.04 -35.64
CA VAL A 108 -9.03 -9.04 -34.85
C VAL A 108 -8.41 -9.22 -33.46
N LEU A 109 -7.08 -9.20 -33.33
CA LEU A 109 -6.41 -9.33 -32.03
C LEU A 109 -6.61 -8.12 -31.12
N VAL A 110 -6.70 -6.90 -31.68
CA VAL A 110 -7.01 -5.70 -30.88
C VAL A 110 -8.45 -5.75 -30.35
N VAL A 111 -9.42 -6.16 -31.17
CA VAL A 111 -10.81 -6.29 -30.73
C VAL A 111 -10.98 -7.38 -29.67
N VAL A 112 -10.34 -8.53 -29.83
CA VAL A 112 -10.37 -9.62 -28.83
C VAL A 112 -9.65 -9.22 -27.54
N GLY A 113 -8.53 -8.49 -27.63
CA GLY A 113 -7.80 -7.98 -26.47
C GLY A 113 -8.61 -6.96 -25.66
N ILE A 114 -9.30 -6.03 -26.33
CA ILE A 114 -10.19 -5.06 -25.68
C ILE A 114 -11.39 -5.76 -25.05
N ALA A 115 -12.01 -6.72 -25.76
CA ALA A 115 -13.15 -7.48 -25.22
C ALA A 115 -12.76 -8.31 -23.99
N TRP A 116 -11.56 -8.91 -23.98
CA TRP A 116 -11.08 -9.68 -22.83
C TRP A 116 -10.70 -8.79 -21.63
N TYR A 117 -10.15 -7.60 -21.88
CA TYR A 117 -9.84 -6.64 -20.81
C TYR A 117 -11.11 -6.00 -20.22
N ALA A 118 -12.12 -5.73 -21.04
CA ALA A 118 -13.41 -5.20 -20.61
C ALA A 118 -14.28 -6.21 -19.84
N ASN A 119 -14.09 -7.52 -20.08
CA ASN A 119 -14.83 -8.60 -19.40
C ASN A 119 -14.09 -9.22 -18.20
N LYS A 120 -12.95 -8.67 -17.76
CA LYS A 120 -12.43 -9.06 -16.44
C LYS A 120 -13.41 -8.53 -15.39
N PRO A 121 -14.06 -9.39 -14.58
CA PRO A 121 -14.80 -8.90 -13.43
C PRO A 121 -13.81 -8.10 -12.60
N GLY A 122 -14.03 -6.79 -12.53
CA GLY A 122 -13.23 -5.92 -11.68
C GLY A 122 -13.19 -6.51 -10.27
N PRO A 123 -12.07 -6.39 -9.53
CA PRO A 123 -12.04 -6.85 -8.15
C PRO A 123 -13.27 -6.25 -7.45
N HIS A 124 -14.18 -7.11 -7.00
CA HIS A 124 -15.33 -6.68 -6.22
C HIS A 124 -14.77 -6.02 -4.97
N VAL A 125 -14.70 -4.69 -4.98
CA VAL A 125 -14.43 -3.90 -3.80
C VAL A 125 -15.69 -4.02 -2.97
N VAL A 126 -15.76 -5.09 -2.18
CA VAL A 126 -16.71 -5.19 -1.08
C VAL A 126 -16.28 -4.10 -0.12
N VAL A 127 -16.92 -2.92 -0.22
CA VAL A 127 -16.79 -1.87 0.79
C VAL A 127 -17.37 -2.47 2.07
N ALA A 128 -16.48 -3.06 2.87
CA ALA A 128 -16.80 -3.49 4.21
C ALA A 128 -17.43 -2.30 4.93
N THR A 129 -18.52 -2.55 5.64
CA THR A 129 -19.02 -1.62 6.67
C THR A 129 -17.83 -1.14 7.49
N PRO A 130 -17.74 0.14 7.93
CA PRO A 130 -16.57 0.64 8.62
C PRO A 130 -16.27 -0.26 9.82
N GLU A 131 -15.37 -1.21 9.64
CA GLU A 131 -14.88 -2.04 10.72
C GLU A 131 -14.28 -1.06 11.71
N GLU A 132 -14.61 -1.23 12.99
CA GLU A 132 -13.99 -0.47 14.06
C GLU A 132 -12.49 -0.48 13.81
N ARG A 133 -11.93 0.70 13.55
CA ARG A 133 -10.54 0.82 13.11
C ARG A 133 -9.68 0.17 14.19
N HIS A 134 -8.88 -0.81 13.79
CA HIS A 134 -8.03 -1.50 14.72
C HIS A 134 -7.10 -0.49 15.42
N PRO A 135 -7.00 -0.46 16.76
CA PRO A 135 -6.20 0.53 17.49
C PRO A 135 -4.74 0.63 17.04
N LEU A 136 -4.15 -0.49 16.58
CA LEU A 136 -2.81 -0.49 15.98
C LEU A 136 -2.72 0.46 14.77
N VAL A 137 -3.70 0.43 13.87
CA VAL A 137 -3.68 1.24 12.65
C VAL A 137 -3.66 2.73 12.99
N GLU A 138 -4.44 3.14 13.98
CA GLU A 138 -4.45 4.53 14.46
C GLU A 138 -3.09 4.95 15.02
N LYS A 139 -2.45 4.08 15.82
CA LYS A 139 -1.11 4.32 16.35
C LYS A 139 -0.08 4.40 15.23
N LEU A 140 -0.09 3.48 14.28
CA LEU A 140 0.85 3.48 13.15
C LEU A 140 0.70 4.72 12.27
N VAL A 141 -0.53 5.15 11.99
CA VAL A 141 -0.81 6.41 11.29
C VAL A 141 -0.27 7.61 12.09
N ALA A 142 -0.49 7.64 13.41
CA ALA A 142 0.06 8.69 14.26
C ALA A 142 1.61 8.70 14.26
N ARG A 143 2.26 7.53 14.24
CA ARG A 143 3.72 7.40 14.13
C ARG A 143 4.24 7.87 12.78
N ASP A 144 3.54 7.56 11.70
CA ASP A 144 3.91 7.99 10.35
C ASP A 144 3.79 9.52 10.20
N ILE A 145 2.72 10.11 10.74
CA ILE A 145 2.57 11.57 10.81
C ILE A 145 3.70 12.19 11.65
N ALA A 146 4.05 11.58 12.80
CA ALA A 146 5.16 12.05 13.63
C ALA A 146 6.50 11.95 12.89
N LEU A 147 6.71 10.88 12.13
CA LEU A 147 7.90 10.66 11.30
C LEU A 147 8.00 11.71 10.18
N ALA A 148 6.90 12.01 9.50
CA ALA A 148 6.82 13.01 8.44
C ALA A 148 7.06 14.44 8.97
N ARG A 149 6.60 14.73 10.19
CA ARG A 149 6.78 16.03 10.87
C ARG A 149 8.14 16.17 11.56
N ALA A 150 8.90 15.09 11.71
CA ALA A 150 10.17 15.15 12.41
C ALA A 150 11.24 15.90 11.59
N GLU A 151 11.61 17.09 12.08
CA GLU A 151 12.58 17.98 11.45
C GLU A 151 14.03 17.54 11.68
N THR A 152 14.29 16.79 12.75
CA THR A 152 15.64 16.35 13.11
C THR A 152 15.80 14.82 12.96
N PRO A 153 17.01 14.34 12.64
CA PRO A 153 17.31 12.91 12.58
C PRO A 153 17.03 12.18 13.90
N ALA A 154 17.28 12.82 15.04
CA ALA A 154 16.96 12.28 16.36
C ALA A 154 15.45 12.02 16.53
N LYS A 155 14.61 13.01 16.18
CA LYS A 155 13.15 12.87 16.27
C LYS A 155 12.59 11.80 15.33
N ARG A 156 13.20 11.62 14.15
CA ARG A 156 12.83 10.54 13.23
C ARG A 156 13.13 9.17 13.83
N LEU A 157 14.30 8.99 14.44
CA LEU A 157 14.66 7.74 15.13
C LEU A 157 13.76 7.47 16.34
N GLU A 158 13.40 8.49 17.12
CA GLU A 158 12.43 8.35 18.22
C GLU A 158 11.05 7.89 17.71
N ALA A 159 10.57 8.46 16.59
CA ALA A 159 9.30 8.07 15.98
C ALA A 159 9.33 6.60 15.48
N LEU A 160 10.43 6.19 14.83
CA LEU A 160 10.63 4.80 14.40
C LEU A 160 10.71 3.84 15.59
N GLY A 161 11.41 4.22 16.66
CA GLY A 161 11.44 3.44 17.90
C GLY A 161 10.05 3.24 18.49
N GLY A 162 9.22 4.30 18.50
CA GLY A 162 7.83 4.18 18.92
C GLY A 162 6.99 3.28 18.02
N MET A 163 7.23 3.28 16.70
CA MET A 163 6.57 2.37 15.76
C MET A 163 6.97 0.91 15.98
N ALA A 164 8.24 0.64 16.27
CA ALA A 164 8.72 -0.69 16.65
C ALA A 164 8.06 -1.16 17.96
N ASP A 165 8.03 -0.31 18.99
CA ASP A 165 7.37 -0.61 20.27
C ASP A 165 5.88 -0.98 20.07
N ASP A 166 5.15 -0.22 19.23
CA ASP A 166 3.73 -0.45 18.93
C ASP A 166 3.52 -1.80 18.19
N LEU A 167 4.37 -2.13 17.21
CA LEU A 167 4.32 -3.41 16.47
C LEU A 167 4.69 -4.61 17.36
N ALA A 168 5.70 -4.49 18.22
CA ALA A 168 6.08 -5.54 19.15
C ALA A 168 4.97 -5.80 20.18
N SER A 169 4.38 -4.74 20.73
CA SER A 169 3.26 -4.84 21.67
C SER A 169 2.05 -5.52 21.03
N GLU A 170 1.67 -5.13 19.82
CA GLU A 170 0.55 -5.75 19.11
C GLU A 170 0.83 -7.22 18.80
N THR A 171 2.03 -7.54 18.30
CA THR A 171 2.37 -8.94 17.99
C THR A 171 2.28 -9.82 19.24
N ARG A 172 2.67 -9.30 20.41
CA ARG A 172 2.52 -9.99 21.69
C ARG A 172 1.06 -10.18 22.09
N GLY A 173 0.22 -9.15 21.92
CA GLY A 173 -1.22 -9.22 22.17
C GLY A 173 -1.92 -10.25 21.27
N MET A 174 -1.49 -10.32 20.01
CA MET A 174 -2.07 -11.19 18.99
C MET A 174 -1.56 -12.64 19.05
N ALA A 175 -0.43 -12.90 19.71
CA ALA A 175 0.26 -14.20 19.69
C ALA A 175 -0.58 -15.42 20.09
N ARG A 176 -1.69 -15.22 20.83
CA ARG A 176 -2.59 -16.30 21.28
C ARG A 176 -3.84 -16.47 20.43
N ILE A 177 -4.22 -15.46 19.66
CA ILE A 177 -5.54 -15.38 19.00
C ILE A 177 -5.43 -15.25 17.48
N ALA A 178 -4.35 -14.68 16.98
CA ALA A 178 -4.15 -14.45 15.56
C ALA A 178 -3.61 -15.70 14.87
N SER A 179 -3.86 -15.78 13.58
CA SER A 179 -3.27 -16.82 12.75
C SER A 179 -1.76 -16.65 12.66
N SER A 180 -1.04 -17.76 12.47
CA SER A 180 0.40 -17.71 12.22
C SER A 180 0.79 -16.86 11.00
N ALA A 181 -0.12 -16.66 10.03
CA ALA A 181 0.09 -15.81 8.87
C ALA A 181 0.10 -14.32 9.23
N GLU A 182 -0.86 -13.86 10.05
CA GLU A 182 -0.93 -12.47 10.51
C GLU A 182 0.27 -12.11 11.40
N LEU A 183 0.64 -13.01 12.33
CA LEU A 183 1.82 -12.81 13.17
C LEU A 183 3.09 -12.67 12.31
N LYS A 184 3.24 -13.46 11.25
CA LYS A 184 4.39 -13.38 10.34
C LYS A 184 4.46 -12.04 9.63
N GLU A 185 3.32 -11.47 9.24
CA GLU A 185 3.30 -10.16 8.59
C GLU A 185 3.66 -9.05 9.58
N LEU A 186 3.16 -9.09 10.82
CA LEU A 186 3.57 -8.15 11.86
C LEU A 186 5.07 -8.25 12.17
N ALA A 187 5.60 -9.46 12.30
CA ALA A 187 7.04 -9.66 12.51
C ALA A 187 7.87 -9.15 11.33
N ARG A 188 7.39 -9.27 10.09
CA ARG A 188 8.05 -8.69 8.91
C ARG A 188 8.02 -7.16 8.93
N GLN A 189 6.91 -6.56 9.37
CA GLN A 189 6.83 -5.11 9.53
C GLN A 189 7.79 -4.62 10.61
N TYR A 190 7.86 -5.31 11.75
CA TYR A 190 8.83 -5.03 12.82
C TYR A 190 10.27 -5.11 12.29
N ASP A 191 10.61 -6.18 11.55
CA ASP A 191 11.93 -6.38 10.94
C ASP A 191 12.35 -5.21 10.02
N ARG A 192 11.44 -4.75 9.14
CA ARG A 192 11.69 -3.57 8.29
C ARG A 192 11.88 -2.29 9.10
N VAL A 193 11.05 -2.04 10.11
CA VAL A 193 11.16 -0.83 10.94
C VAL A 193 12.49 -0.81 11.69
N VAL A 194 12.93 -1.94 12.26
CA VAL A 194 14.20 -2.04 12.99
C VAL A 194 15.39 -1.94 12.05
N LYS A 195 15.46 -2.78 11.01
CA LYS A 195 16.65 -2.87 10.13
C LYS A 195 16.72 -1.71 9.15
N ASP A 196 15.70 -1.57 8.30
CA ASP A 196 15.69 -0.57 7.22
C ASP A 196 15.42 0.85 7.75
N GLY A 197 14.69 0.94 8.86
CA GLY A 197 14.37 2.19 9.54
C GLY A 197 15.43 2.58 10.56
N MET A 198 15.42 1.94 11.73
CA MET A 198 16.20 2.41 12.89
C MET A 198 17.70 2.27 12.69
N VAL A 199 18.19 1.07 12.35
CA VAL A 199 19.64 0.82 12.21
C VAL A 199 20.23 1.68 11.10
N ARG A 200 19.64 1.63 9.90
CA ARG A 200 20.15 2.40 8.76
C ARG A 200 20.23 3.90 9.07
N ARG A 201 19.18 4.47 9.69
CA ARG A 201 19.17 5.90 10.06
C ARG A 201 20.11 6.24 11.20
N ALA A 202 20.37 5.31 12.12
CA ALA A 202 21.35 5.49 13.20
C ALA A 202 22.77 5.61 12.65
N GLN A 203 23.10 4.84 11.61
CA GLN A 203 24.38 4.93 10.89
C GLN A 203 24.52 6.25 10.13
N GLU A 204 23.42 6.78 9.58
CA GLU A 204 23.36 8.06 8.86
C GLU A 204 23.31 9.31 9.77
N LEU A 205 23.39 9.16 11.10
CA LEU A 205 23.30 10.30 12.02
C LEU A 205 24.41 11.34 11.75
N PRO A 206 24.07 12.65 11.67
CA PRO A 206 25.05 13.67 11.33
C PRO A 206 26.24 13.70 12.30
N ALA A 207 27.45 13.83 11.75
CA ALA A 207 28.67 14.00 12.54
C ALA A 207 28.65 15.27 13.42
N LEU A 208 27.81 16.26 13.04
CA LEU A 208 27.61 17.50 13.79
C LEU A 208 26.75 17.34 15.05
N MET A 209 26.05 16.21 15.22
CA MET A 209 25.28 15.93 16.43
C MET A 209 26.23 15.76 17.64
N PRO A 210 25.96 16.39 18.80
CA PRO A 210 26.79 16.20 19.99
C PRO A 210 26.94 14.72 20.34
N ARG A 211 28.17 14.25 20.54
CA ARG A 211 28.46 12.81 20.78
C ARG A 211 27.67 12.26 21.98
N SER A 212 27.52 13.04 23.05
CA SER A 212 26.76 12.65 24.23
C SER A 212 25.26 12.49 23.94
N GLU A 213 24.69 13.36 23.10
CA GLU A 213 23.29 13.28 22.68
C GLU A 213 23.06 12.06 21.78
N LYS A 214 23.94 11.84 20.79
CA LYS A 214 23.92 10.64 19.94
C LYS A 214 23.98 9.37 20.79
N GLN A 215 24.90 9.29 21.74
CA GLN A 215 25.07 8.14 22.63
C GLN A 215 23.80 7.89 23.45
N LYS A 216 23.26 8.91 24.10
CA LYS A 216 22.04 8.80 24.92
C LYS A 216 20.84 8.33 24.10
N LEU A 217 20.65 8.85 22.89
CA LEU A 217 19.58 8.43 21.99
C LEU A 217 19.70 6.95 21.62
N LEU A 218 20.88 6.54 21.14
CA LEU A 218 21.12 5.15 20.72
C LEU A 218 21.03 4.17 21.89
N ASP A 219 21.51 4.53 23.08
CA ASP A 219 21.39 3.72 24.30
C ASP A 219 19.92 3.52 24.70
N THR A 220 19.11 4.57 24.58
CA THR A 220 17.67 4.51 24.89
C THR A 220 16.97 3.55 23.93
N LEU A 221 17.24 3.64 22.62
CA LEU A 221 16.65 2.77 21.62
C LEU A 221 17.13 1.32 21.72
N ALA A 222 18.43 1.10 21.97
CA ALA A 222 18.98 -0.24 22.17
C ALA A 222 18.38 -0.91 23.43
N THR A 223 18.19 -0.17 24.52
CA THR A 223 17.56 -0.68 25.74
C THR A 223 16.11 -1.12 25.50
N LYS A 224 15.36 -0.35 24.69
CA LYS A 224 14.00 -0.73 24.28
C LYS A 224 13.99 -2.02 23.46
N LEU A 225 14.86 -2.12 22.45
CA LEU A 225 14.97 -3.33 21.64
C LEU A 225 15.39 -4.57 22.47
N GLU A 226 16.29 -4.43 23.44
CA GLU A 226 16.62 -5.54 24.36
C GLU A 226 15.43 -5.94 25.27
N THR A 227 14.58 -4.97 25.62
CA THR A 227 13.35 -5.22 26.37
C THR A 227 12.36 -6.01 25.50
N ASP A 228 12.09 -5.54 24.28
CA ASP A 228 11.26 -6.24 23.28
C ASP A 228 11.78 -7.66 23.04
N ALA A 229 13.10 -7.82 22.91
CA ALA A 229 13.73 -9.12 22.72
C ALA A 229 13.41 -10.08 23.86
N SER A 230 13.63 -9.63 25.10
CA SER A 230 13.40 -10.42 26.30
C SER A 230 11.93 -10.80 26.47
N GLU A 231 11.01 -9.88 26.17
CA GLU A 231 9.57 -10.10 26.26
C GLU A 231 9.07 -11.06 25.17
N ALA A 232 9.55 -10.91 23.93
CA ALA A 232 9.22 -11.80 22.82
C ALA A 232 9.76 -13.23 23.05
N ASP A 233 10.99 -13.36 23.59
CA ASP A 233 11.57 -14.65 23.95
C ASP A 233 10.76 -15.35 25.04
N LYS A 234 10.38 -14.61 26.10
CA LYS A 234 9.53 -15.14 27.17
C LYS A 234 8.19 -15.62 26.60
N LEU A 235 7.53 -14.78 25.80
CA LEU A 235 6.24 -15.12 25.21
C LEU A 235 6.33 -16.31 24.26
N SER A 236 7.44 -16.46 23.53
CA SER A 236 7.64 -17.60 22.62
C SER A 236 7.61 -18.95 23.33
N ARG A 237 7.91 -18.99 24.64
CA ARG A 237 7.85 -20.22 25.46
C ARG A 237 6.44 -20.54 25.94
N GLU A 238 5.58 -19.53 26.02
CA GLU A 238 4.20 -19.62 26.52
C GLU A 238 3.16 -19.66 25.38
N ALA A 239 3.55 -19.28 24.16
CA ALA A 239 2.67 -19.19 23.00
C ALA A 239 2.43 -20.56 22.33
N PRO A 240 1.32 -20.70 21.57
CA PRO A 240 1.08 -21.84 20.69
C PRO A 240 2.27 -22.16 19.78
N GLN A 241 2.48 -23.45 19.46
CA GLN A 241 3.66 -23.93 18.73
C GLN A 241 3.86 -23.27 17.37
N ASP A 242 2.77 -22.88 16.69
CA ASP A 242 2.77 -22.21 15.40
C ASP A 242 3.16 -20.73 15.47
N ALA A 243 2.99 -20.08 16.63
CA ALA A 243 3.39 -18.68 16.88
C ALA A 243 4.86 -18.54 17.34
N GLN A 244 5.44 -19.58 17.96
CA GLN A 244 6.79 -19.52 18.55
C GLN A 244 7.89 -19.08 17.57
N PRO A 245 7.96 -19.61 16.31
CA PRO A 245 9.00 -19.20 15.37
C PRO A 245 8.95 -17.71 15.04
N THR A 246 7.74 -17.16 14.95
CA THR A 246 7.52 -15.75 14.65
C THR A 246 7.96 -14.85 15.80
N LEU A 247 7.63 -15.22 17.05
CA LEU A 247 8.07 -14.49 18.24
C LEU A 247 9.59 -14.56 18.42
N LYS A 248 10.21 -15.72 18.17
CA LYS A 248 11.68 -15.85 18.17
C LYS A 248 12.32 -14.94 17.13
N ARG A 249 11.75 -14.82 15.93
CA ARG A 249 12.24 -13.89 14.90
C ARG A 249 12.19 -12.43 15.37
N ILE A 250 11.13 -12.01 16.07
CA ILE A 250 11.08 -10.66 16.66
C ILE A 250 12.20 -10.49 17.68
N ALA A 251 12.38 -11.47 18.57
CA ALA A 251 13.42 -11.43 19.58
C ALA A 251 14.83 -11.32 18.97
N ASP A 252 15.12 -12.13 17.96
CA ASP A 252 16.40 -12.12 17.25
C ASP A 252 16.65 -10.79 16.52
N THR A 253 15.62 -10.27 15.86
CA THR A 253 15.68 -8.97 15.16
C THR A 253 15.93 -7.83 16.12
N ALA A 254 15.25 -7.84 17.28
CA ALA A 254 15.41 -6.81 18.30
C ALA A 254 16.83 -6.85 18.91
N ARG A 255 17.37 -8.04 19.22
CA ARG A 255 18.78 -8.18 19.67
C ARG A 255 19.79 -7.73 18.62
N GLU A 256 19.56 -8.09 17.35
CA GLU A 256 20.40 -7.68 16.24
C GLU A 256 20.41 -6.15 16.11
N GLY A 257 19.23 -5.53 16.08
CA GLY A 257 19.10 -4.08 16.06
C GLY A 257 19.76 -3.41 17.27
N ALA A 258 19.57 -3.93 18.48
CA ALA A 258 20.22 -3.40 19.68
C ALA A 258 21.75 -3.41 19.59
N ARG A 259 22.34 -4.53 19.11
CA ARG A 259 23.78 -4.64 18.87
C ARG A 259 24.26 -3.65 17.81
N GLU A 260 23.55 -3.51 16.70
CA GLU A 260 23.92 -2.59 15.62
C GLU A 260 23.83 -1.12 16.04
N LEU A 261 22.82 -0.75 16.84
CA LEU A 261 22.74 0.58 17.44
C LEU A 261 23.91 0.84 18.41
N ALA A 262 24.33 -0.17 19.17
CA ALA A 262 25.50 -0.09 20.05
C ALA A 262 26.82 0.06 19.27
N LEU A 263 26.95 -0.53 18.08
CA LEU A 263 28.09 -0.33 17.18
C LEU A 263 28.08 1.08 16.56
N ALA A 264 26.92 1.54 16.07
CA ALA A 264 26.76 2.88 15.51
C ALA A 264 27.06 4.00 16.52
N ARG A 265 26.88 3.71 17.81
CA ARG A 265 27.27 4.56 18.95
C ARG A 265 28.78 4.72 19.08
N GLU A 266 29.54 3.66 18.78
CA GLU A 266 31.01 3.69 18.77
C GLU A 266 31.58 4.37 17.52
N GLY A 267 30.75 4.61 16.50
CA GLY A 267 31.17 5.15 15.21
C GLY A 267 31.77 4.09 14.28
N LYS A 268 31.42 2.82 14.49
CA LYS A 268 31.73 1.69 13.59
C LYS A 268 30.51 1.39 12.72
#